data_AF-A0AAW1M3M2-F1
#
_entry.id   AF-A0AAW1M3M2-F1
#
_cell.length_a   1.000
_cell.length_b   1.000
_cell.length_c   1.000
_cell.angle_alpha   90.00
_cell.angle_beta   90.00
_cell.angle_gamma   90.00
#
_symmetry.space_group_name_H-M   'P 1'
#
loop_
_entity.id
_entity.type
_entity.pdbx_description
1 polymer ?
#
loop_
_entity_poly.entity_id
_entity_poly.type
_entity_poly.pdbx_seq_one_letter_code
_entity_poly.pdbx_strand_id
1 'polypeptide(L)'
;MNSLKQTLQKITHLQLRNTQNSLRLYSSAPPQAEEELDKLYKRVELELRGNDPAVLNSYAKFATMAGNNLNIESKSWNLRKPTHERHTVLKSVHIYKKHRVQYEVRTYYAFVQYKHLTGSTADTLLEYIQRNLPEGVALKTSKVELQSLPDYILPPKV
;
A
#
# COMPACT_ATOMS: atom_id res chain seq x y z
N MET A 1 -16.59 -78.30 -32.69
CA MET A 1 -16.16 -78.86 -31.39
C MET A 1 -15.12 -77.91 -30.81
N ASN A 2 -15.54 -76.74 -30.31
CA ASN A 2 -15.95 -76.50 -28.91
C ASN A 2 -14.84 -76.74 -27.89
N SER A 3 -13.90 -75.79 -27.74
CA SER A 3 -13.18 -75.63 -26.47
C SER A 3 -12.59 -74.23 -26.20
N LEU A 4 -12.99 -73.19 -26.93
CA LEU A 4 -12.49 -71.81 -26.69
C LEU A 4 -13.59 -70.80 -26.33
N LYS A 5 -14.78 -71.28 -25.90
CA LYS A 5 -15.91 -70.43 -25.49
C LYS A 5 -16.34 -70.60 -24.03
N GLN A 6 -15.54 -71.20 -23.15
CA GLN A 6 -15.93 -71.50 -21.76
C GLN A 6 -15.16 -70.80 -20.65
N THR A 7 -14.16 -69.97 -20.96
CA THR A 7 -13.47 -69.15 -19.93
C THR A 7 -14.07 -67.74 -19.83
N LEU A 8 -15.40 -67.65 -19.88
CA LEU A 8 -16.16 -66.38 -19.82
C LEU A 8 -17.12 -66.31 -18.62
N GLN A 9 -16.86 -67.01 -17.52
CA GLN A 9 -17.72 -66.96 -16.32
C GLN A 9 -16.94 -67.19 -15.03
N LYS A 10 -16.11 -66.21 -14.61
CA LYS A 10 -15.71 -66.06 -13.19
C LYS A 10 -14.95 -64.77 -12.88
N ILE A 11 -15.37 -63.63 -13.42
CA ILE A 11 -15.03 -62.32 -12.84
C ILE A 11 -16.28 -61.43 -12.94
N THR A 12 -17.35 -61.87 -12.30
CA THR A 12 -18.48 -61.02 -11.96
C THR A 12 -18.26 -60.50 -10.55
N HIS A 13 -18.30 -59.18 -10.42
CA HIS A 13 -18.28 -58.38 -9.19
C HIS A 13 -16.94 -57.76 -8.75
N LEU A 14 -16.29 -57.02 -9.65
CA LEU A 14 -15.59 -55.80 -9.23
C LEU A 14 -16.16 -54.63 -10.04
N GLN A 15 -17.11 -53.92 -9.43
CA GLN A 15 -17.51 -52.61 -9.94
C GLN A 15 -16.30 -51.70 -9.85
N LEU A 16 -15.66 -51.46 -11.00
CA LEU A 16 -14.79 -50.31 -11.19
C LEU A 16 -15.67 -49.07 -11.02
N ARG A 17 -15.70 -48.51 -9.80
CA ARG A 17 -16.25 -47.17 -9.58
C ARG A 17 -15.49 -46.24 -10.50
N ASN A 18 -16.21 -45.73 -11.48
CA ASN A 18 -15.78 -44.77 -12.46
C ASN A 18 -15.20 -43.55 -11.71
N THR A 19 -13.90 -43.49 -11.48
CA THR A 19 -13.20 -42.27 -11.06
C THR A 19 -13.02 -41.38 -12.28
N GLN A 20 -14.14 -41.01 -12.88
CA GLN A 20 -14.23 -39.95 -13.86
C GLN A 20 -15.26 -38.94 -13.35
N ASN A 21 -14.92 -38.21 -12.28
CA ASN A 21 -15.58 -36.96 -11.91
C ASN A 21 -14.94 -36.31 -10.68
N SER A 22 -13.65 -36.00 -10.75
CA SER A 22 -13.02 -35.12 -9.76
C SER A 22 -12.09 -34.09 -10.42
N LEU A 23 -12.55 -33.49 -11.52
CA LEU A 23 -11.93 -32.28 -12.10
C LEU A 23 -12.97 -31.28 -12.66
N ARG A 24 -14.21 -31.33 -12.17
CA ARG A 24 -15.26 -30.36 -12.53
C ARG A 24 -15.85 -29.66 -11.30
N LEU A 25 -14.99 -29.21 -10.38
CA LEU A 25 -15.45 -28.40 -9.23
C LEU A 25 -14.87 -26.98 -9.15
N TYR A 26 -14.14 -26.51 -10.17
CA TYR A 26 -13.67 -25.12 -10.24
C TYR A 26 -13.90 -24.47 -11.61
N SER A 27 -15.04 -24.77 -12.23
CA SER A 27 -15.55 -24.03 -13.41
C SER A 27 -16.83 -23.28 -13.06
N SER A 28 -16.91 -22.72 -11.85
CA SER A 28 -17.72 -21.52 -11.69
C SER A 28 -16.87 -20.38 -12.23
N ALA A 29 -17.10 -19.98 -13.48
CA ALA A 29 -16.72 -18.63 -13.87
C ALA A 29 -17.29 -17.71 -12.78
N PRO A 30 -16.47 -16.92 -12.08
CA PRO A 30 -17.00 -16.00 -11.10
C PRO A 30 -18.10 -15.18 -11.79
N PRO A 31 -19.22 -14.87 -11.09
CA PRO A 31 -20.21 -13.95 -11.64
C PRO A 31 -19.45 -12.74 -12.16
N GLN A 32 -19.76 -12.28 -13.39
CA GLN A 32 -19.08 -11.14 -14.00
C GLN A 32 -19.13 -10.00 -13.00
N ALA A 33 -18.06 -9.85 -12.22
CA ALA A 33 -17.88 -8.73 -11.34
C ALA A 33 -17.83 -7.57 -12.31
N GLU A 34 -18.73 -6.62 -12.16
CA GLU A 34 -18.57 -5.32 -12.80
C GLU A 34 -17.13 -4.91 -12.52
N GLU A 35 -16.29 -4.88 -13.57
CA GLU A 35 -14.88 -4.54 -13.43
C GLU A 35 -14.85 -3.07 -12.99
N GLU A 36 -14.78 -2.86 -11.67
CA GLU A 36 -14.69 -1.52 -11.10
C GLU A 36 -13.46 -0.85 -11.71
N LEU A 37 -13.68 0.25 -12.42
CA LEU A 37 -12.61 0.99 -13.07
C LEU A 37 -11.60 1.45 -12.01
N ASP A 38 -10.31 1.33 -12.32
CA ASP A 38 -9.27 1.71 -11.38
C ASP A 38 -9.34 3.21 -11.06
N LYS A 39 -9.05 3.56 -9.80
CA LYS A 39 -9.07 4.95 -9.33
C LYS A 39 -7.88 5.68 -9.94
N LEU A 40 -8.10 6.92 -10.35
CA LEU A 40 -7.02 7.76 -10.87
C LEU A 40 -6.61 8.79 -9.82
N TYR A 41 -5.32 8.93 -9.60
CA TYR A 41 -4.73 9.91 -8.70
C TYR A 41 -3.94 10.95 -9.49
N LYS A 42 -4.34 12.22 -9.36
CA LYS A 42 -3.59 13.35 -9.94
C LYS A 42 -2.18 13.42 -9.37
N ARG A 43 -2.10 13.28 -8.05
CA ARG A 43 -0.86 13.26 -7.28
C ARG A 43 -1.05 12.50 -5.99
N VAL A 44 0.02 11.86 -5.53
CA VAL A 44 0.14 11.28 -4.20
C VAL A 44 1.30 11.97 -3.50
N GLU A 45 1.01 12.56 -2.34
CA GLU A 45 2.00 13.29 -1.54
C GLU A 45 2.33 12.50 -0.28
N LEU A 46 3.63 12.31 -0.04
CA LEU A 46 4.18 11.74 1.15
C LEU A 46 4.81 12.85 2.00
N GLU A 47 4.27 13.03 3.20
CA GLU A 47 4.86 13.87 4.23
C GLU A 47 5.58 12.96 5.23
N LEU A 48 6.91 13.05 5.23
CA LEU A 48 7.78 12.34 6.16
C LEU A 48 8.11 13.25 7.33
N ARG A 49 7.99 12.72 8.54
CA ARG A 49 8.34 13.41 9.79
C ARG A 49 9.31 12.54 10.57
N GLY A 50 10.36 13.13 11.13
CA GLY A 50 11.31 12.37 11.92
C GLY A 50 12.25 13.26 12.70
N ASN A 51 12.99 12.65 13.62
CA ASN A 51 13.87 13.39 14.52
C ASN A 51 15.28 13.55 13.94
N ASP A 52 15.70 12.63 13.07
CA ASP A 52 17.01 12.67 12.41
C ASP A 52 16.87 13.14 10.94
N PRO A 53 17.45 14.30 10.56
CA PRO A 53 17.41 14.78 9.19
C PRO A 53 18.21 13.91 8.22
N ALA A 54 19.25 13.21 8.66
CA ALA A 54 20.06 12.35 7.77
C ALA A 54 19.25 11.15 7.29
N VAL A 55 18.51 10.50 8.21
CA VAL A 55 17.59 9.40 7.90
C VAL A 55 16.49 9.86 6.95
N LEU A 56 15.87 11.02 7.21
CA LEU A 56 14.83 11.57 6.32
C LEU A 56 15.35 11.83 4.90
N ASN A 57 16.54 12.42 4.76
CA ASN A 57 17.12 12.68 3.43
C ASN A 57 17.45 11.39 2.67
N SER A 58 18.00 10.39 3.37
CA SER A 58 18.25 9.07 2.80
C SER A 58 16.95 8.41 2.32
N TYR A 59 15.92 8.45 3.16
CA TYR A 59 14.64 7.83 2.86
C TYR A 59 13.87 8.56 1.74
N ALA A 60 13.92 9.88 1.70
CA ALA A 60 13.36 10.67 0.59
C ALA A 60 14.05 10.31 -0.74
N LYS A 61 15.38 10.11 -0.73
CA LYS A 61 16.13 9.65 -1.90
C LYS A 61 15.71 8.25 -2.33
N PHE A 62 15.56 7.32 -1.38
CA PHE A 62 15.05 5.97 -1.63
C PHE A 62 13.67 5.99 -2.30
N ALA A 63 12.73 6.76 -1.73
CA ALA A 63 11.37 6.87 -2.26
C ALA A 63 11.33 7.47 -3.67
N THR A 64 12.17 8.48 -3.94
CA THR A 64 12.32 9.08 -5.28
C THR A 64 12.89 8.07 -6.28
N MET A 65 13.91 7.31 -5.88
CA MET A 65 14.52 6.26 -6.71
C MET A 65 13.53 5.14 -7.03
N ALA A 66 12.72 4.70 -6.05
CA ALA A 66 11.69 3.69 -6.26
C ALA A 66 10.66 4.14 -7.32
N GLY A 67 10.19 5.39 -7.23
CA GLY A 67 9.28 5.96 -8.23
C GLY A 67 9.91 6.04 -9.62
N ASN A 68 11.16 6.50 -9.72
CA ASN A 68 11.86 6.61 -11.00
C ASN A 68 12.07 5.24 -11.68
N ASN A 69 12.38 4.20 -10.91
CA ASN A 69 12.54 2.84 -11.44
C ASN A 69 11.22 2.24 -11.93
N LEU A 70 10.09 2.67 -11.36
CA LEU A 70 8.74 2.32 -11.82
C LEU A 70 8.23 3.25 -12.93
N ASN A 71 9.09 4.14 -13.46
CA ASN A 71 8.77 5.13 -14.48
C ASN A 71 7.66 6.12 -14.08
N ILE A 72 7.60 6.48 -12.80
CA ILE A 72 6.64 7.44 -12.24
C ILE A 72 7.35 8.78 -12.04
N GLU A 73 6.70 9.88 -12.44
CA GLU A 73 7.24 11.23 -12.21
C GLU A 73 7.26 11.52 -10.70
N SER A 74 8.46 11.60 -10.13
CA SER A 74 8.68 11.82 -8.70
C SER A 74 9.47 13.11 -8.43
N LYS A 75 9.12 13.81 -7.34
CA LYS A 75 9.79 15.04 -6.91
C LYS A 75 9.92 15.04 -5.39
N SER A 76 11.11 15.36 -4.88
CA SER A 76 11.36 15.52 -3.44
C SER A 76 11.75 16.95 -3.07
N TRP A 77 11.35 17.44 -1.90
CA TRP A 77 11.78 18.75 -1.38
C TRP A 77 11.57 18.88 0.13
N ASN A 78 12.25 19.86 0.74
CA ASN A 78 12.18 20.15 2.18
C ASN A 78 11.69 21.60 2.41
N LEU A 79 10.38 21.85 2.23
CA LEU A 79 9.83 23.22 2.28
C LEU A 79 9.64 23.74 3.72
N ARG A 80 9.30 22.84 4.65
CA ARG A 80 8.90 23.22 6.01
C ARG A 80 10.12 23.34 6.92
N LYS A 81 10.22 24.46 7.66
CA LYS A 81 11.21 24.62 8.72
C LYS A 81 11.01 23.56 9.81
N PRO A 82 12.09 23.02 10.41
CA PRO A 82 11.96 22.10 11.52
C PRO A 82 11.15 22.69 12.67
N THR A 83 10.33 21.88 13.32
CA THR A 83 9.56 22.27 14.51
C THR A 83 10.35 21.89 15.74
N HIS A 84 10.64 22.87 16.60
CA HIS A 84 11.38 22.66 17.84
C HIS A 84 10.45 22.92 19.03
N GLU A 85 10.09 21.87 19.75
CA GLU A 85 9.27 21.95 20.96
C GLU A 85 10.16 21.88 22.18
N ARG A 86 10.04 22.86 23.08
CA ARG A 86 10.90 22.98 24.26
C ARG A 86 10.07 22.91 25.53
N HIS A 87 10.43 21.98 26.41
CA HIS A 87 9.79 21.80 27.70
C HIS A 87 10.82 22.01 28.82
N THR A 88 10.46 22.80 29.83
CA THR A 88 11.34 23.07 30.96
C THR A 88 10.75 22.44 32.22
N VAL A 89 11.49 21.51 32.82
CA VAL A 89 11.07 20.77 34.02
C VAL A 89 11.99 21.14 35.19
N LEU A 90 11.49 21.00 36.42
CA LEU A 90 12.34 21.12 37.61
C LEU A 90 13.40 20.02 37.60
N LYS A 91 14.65 20.37 37.94
CA LYS A 91 15.72 19.39 38.07
C LYS A 91 15.59 18.56 39.35
N SER A 92 15.10 19.20 40.42
CA SER A 92 14.89 18.56 41.72
C SER A 92 13.48 17.99 41.82
N VAL A 93 13.35 16.92 42.61
CA VAL A 93 12.08 16.32 43.01
C VAL A 93 11.24 17.30 43.85
N HIS A 94 11.87 18.11 44.72
CA HIS A 94 11.16 19.02 45.63
C HIS A 94 11.81 20.42 45.70
N ILE A 95 10.97 21.45 45.92
CA ILE A 95 11.21 22.88 46.28
C ILE A 95 12.17 23.75 45.45
N TYR A 96 13.15 23.19 44.75
CA TYR A 96 14.20 23.98 44.09
C TYR A 96 13.76 24.54 42.73
N LYS A 97 12.96 25.61 42.72
CA LYS A 97 12.39 26.25 41.50
C LYS A 97 13.42 26.85 40.55
N LYS A 98 14.56 27.33 41.06
CA LYS A 98 15.63 27.99 40.28
C LYS A 98 16.40 27.00 39.39
N HIS A 99 16.51 25.73 39.80
CA HIS A 99 17.25 24.72 39.05
C HIS A 99 16.30 23.96 38.12
N ARG A 100 16.46 24.19 36.81
CA ARG A 100 15.60 23.64 35.76
C ARG A 100 16.42 22.92 34.68
N VAL A 101 15.82 21.93 34.04
CA VAL A 101 16.36 21.24 32.86
C VAL A 101 15.45 21.55 31.68
N GLN A 102 16.05 21.89 30.55
CA GLN A 102 15.33 22.11 29.29
C GLN A 102 15.49 20.88 28.40
N TYR A 103 14.38 20.32 28.00
CA TYR A 103 14.30 19.28 26.99
C TYR A 103 13.80 19.90 25.68
N GLU A 104 14.31 19.39 24.56
CA GLU A 104 13.91 19.82 23.22
C GLU A 104 13.60 18.59 22.36
N VAL A 105 12.43 18.62 21.71
CA VAL A 105 12.05 17.64 20.69
C VAL A 105 12.10 18.36 19.34
N ARG A 106 12.91 17.84 18.42
CA ARG A 106 13.06 18.41 17.07
C ARG A 106 12.38 17.50 16.07
N THR A 107 11.44 18.05 15.30
CA THR A 107 10.76 17.35 14.21
C THR A 107 11.16 17.99 12.90
N TYR A 108 11.82 17.22 12.05
CA TYR A 108 12.18 17.58 10.68
C TYR A 108 11.15 17.03 9.71
N TYR A 109 11.07 17.63 8.52
CA TYR A 109 10.11 17.28 7.49
C TYR A 109 10.81 17.06 6.16
N ALA A 110 10.39 16.02 5.44
CA ALA A 110 10.72 15.81 4.04
C ALA A 110 9.45 15.48 3.26
N PHE A 111 9.37 15.97 2.03
CA PHE A 111 8.21 15.73 1.16
C PHE A 111 8.64 15.00 -0.10
N VAL A 112 7.84 14.02 -0.50
CA VAL A 112 7.96 13.33 -1.79
C VAL A 112 6.60 13.37 -2.46
N GLN A 113 6.56 13.74 -3.72
CA GLN A 113 5.34 13.77 -4.52
C GLN A 113 5.52 12.90 -5.75
N TYR A 114 4.51 12.10 -6.01
CA TYR A 114 4.35 11.35 -7.24
C TYR A 114 3.17 11.93 -8.03
N LYS A 115 3.27 11.97 -9.35
CA LYS A 115 2.20 12.43 -10.24
C LYS A 115 1.71 11.30 -11.13
N HIS A 116 0.45 11.42 -11.59
CA HIS A 116 -0.13 10.56 -12.62
C HIS A 116 -0.09 9.07 -12.25
N LEU A 117 -0.87 8.67 -11.25
CA LEU A 117 -0.92 7.28 -10.77
C LEU A 117 -2.31 6.69 -10.96
N THR A 118 -2.35 5.38 -11.15
CA THR A 118 -3.56 4.57 -10.97
C THR A 118 -3.64 4.03 -9.54
N GLY A 119 -4.78 3.49 -9.13
CA GLY A 119 -4.99 3.00 -7.77
C GLY A 119 -4.15 1.78 -7.46
N SER A 120 -4.16 0.80 -8.37
CA SER A 120 -3.29 -0.39 -8.29
C SER A 120 -1.80 -0.04 -8.20
N THR A 121 -1.34 0.92 -9.02
CA THR A 121 0.06 1.38 -9.01
C THR A 121 0.40 2.13 -7.73
N ALA A 122 -0.51 2.97 -7.24
CA ALA A 122 -0.31 3.70 -5.99
C ALA A 122 -0.24 2.74 -4.80
N ASP A 123 -1.08 1.72 -4.75
CA ASP A 123 -1.11 0.78 -3.62
C ASP A 123 0.13 -0.11 -3.59
N THR A 124 0.59 -0.62 -4.74
CA THR A 124 1.85 -1.39 -4.81
C THR A 124 3.07 -0.55 -4.45
N LEU A 125 3.13 0.70 -4.93
CA LEU A 125 4.22 1.63 -4.57
C LEU A 125 4.19 1.98 -3.08
N LEU A 126 3.01 2.28 -2.52
CA LEU A 126 2.86 2.59 -1.11
C LEU A 126 3.17 1.41 -0.21
N GLU A 127 2.84 0.19 -0.64
CA GLU A 127 3.21 -1.02 0.08
C GLU A 127 4.74 -1.14 0.19
N TYR A 128 5.46 -0.99 -0.93
CA TYR A 128 6.91 -1.06 -0.94
C TYR A 128 7.56 0.01 -0.05
N ILE A 129 7.03 1.23 -0.10
CA ILE A 129 7.51 2.33 0.75
C ILE A 129 7.22 2.03 2.22
N GLN A 130 5.98 1.73 2.58
CA GLN A 130 5.57 1.52 3.97
C GLN A 130 6.29 0.34 4.63
N ARG A 131 6.55 -0.75 3.89
CA ARG A 131 7.31 -1.90 4.40
C ARG A 131 8.77 -1.56 4.75
N ASN A 132 9.34 -0.56 4.08
CA ASN A 132 10.73 -0.13 4.28
C ASN A 132 10.84 1.16 5.11
N LEU A 133 9.78 1.57 5.80
CA LEU A 133 9.77 2.78 6.61
C LEU A 133 10.73 2.62 7.81
N PRO A 134 11.73 3.51 7.99
CA PRO A 134 12.70 3.39 9.07
C PRO A 134 12.09 3.77 10.43
N GLU A 135 12.73 3.30 11.48
CA GLU A 135 12.35 3.61 12.87
C GLU A 135 12.43 5.11 13.16
N GLY A 136 11.49 5.61 13.96
CA GLY A 136 11.45 7.03 14.33
C GLY A 136 11.06 7.97 13.19
N VAL A 137 10.58 7.44 12.06
CA VAL A 137 9.99 8.21 10.96
C VAL A 137 8.50 7.89 10.84
N ALA A 138 7.68 8.93 10.86
CA ALA A 138 6.26 8.86 10.58
C ALA A 138 5.99 9.27 9.12
N LEU A 139 5.12 8.51 8.45
CA LEU A 139 4.67 8.76 7.09
C LEU A 139 3.20 9.17 7.09
N LYS A 140 2.89 10.34 6.53
CA LYS A 140 1.51 10.73 6.19
C LYS A 140 1.36 10.72 4.69
N THR A 141 0.36 9.98 4.20
CA THR A 141 0.04 9.88 2.77
C THR A 141 -1.22 10.70 2.47
N SER A 142 -1.13 11.63 1.53
CA SER A 142 -2.27 12.39 1.01
C SER A 142 -2.49 12.03 -0.46
N LYS A 143 -3.62 11.38 -0.77
CA LYS A 143 -3.98 10.99 -2.13
C LYS A 143 -4.96 12.01 -2.71
N VAL A 144 -4.71 12.50 -3.94
CA VAL A 144 -5.60 13.44 -4.64
C VAL A 144 -6.26 12.70 -5.81
N GLU A 145 -7.52 12.29 -5.62
CA GLU A 145 -8.30 11.55 -6.61
C GLU A 145 -8.77 12.45 -7.76
N LEU A 146 -8.82 11.86 -8.96
CA LEU A 146 -9.47 12.41 -10.13
C LEU A 146 -10.85 11.75 -10.24
N GLN A 147 -11.88 12.56 -10.13
CA GLN A 147 -13.27 12.13 -10.29
C GLN A 147 -13.90 12.93 -11.43
N SER A 148 -14.82 12.28 -12.16
CA SER A 148 -15.69 12.99 -13.09
C SER A 148 -16.66 13.89 -12.32
N LEU A 149 -17.26 14.85 -13.03
CA LEU A 149 -18.37 15.59 -12.46
C LEU A 149 -19.50 14.62 -12.12
N PRO A 150 -20.14 14.78 -10.94
CA PRO A 150 -21.31 13.99 -10.60
C PRO A 150 -22.47 14.23 -11.56
N ASP A 151 -23.29 13.20 -11.80
CA ASP A 151 -24.36 13.20 -12.80
C ASP A 151 -25.41 14.30 -12.60
N TYR A 152 -25.58 14.76 -11.36
CA TYR A 152 -26.54 15.80 -11.02
C TYR A 152 -26.07 17.22 -11.40
N ILE A 153 -24.80 17.40 -11.80
CA ILE A 153 -24.27 18.67 -12.28
C ILE A 153 -24.41 18.71 -13.80
N LEU A 154 -25.62 19.04 -14.27
CA LEU A 154 -25.89 19.22 -15.69
C LEU A 154 -25.75 20.71 -16.09
N PRO A 155 -25.34 21.01 -17.33
CA PRO A 155 -25.39 22.39 -17.83
C PRO A 155 -26.83 22.91 -17.80
N PRO A 156 -27.03 24.23 -17.64
CA PRO A 156 -28.37 24.81 -17.62
C PRO A 156 -29.09 24.47 -18.94
N LYS A 157 -30.34 24.00 -18.85
CA LYS A 157 -31.20 23.84 -20.02
C LYS A 157 -31.55 25.23 -20.55
N VAL A 158 -31.05 25.55 -21.75
CA VAL A 158 -31.43 26.73 -22.54
C VAL A 158 -32.70 26.43 -23.31
#